data_AF-A0A377H6R0-F1
#
_entry.id   AF-A0A377H6R0-F1
#
_cell.length_a   1.000
_cell.length_b   1.000
_cell.length_c   1.000
_cell.angle_alpha   90.00
_cell.angle_beta   90.00
_cell.angle_gamma   90.00
#
_symmetry.space_group_name_H-M   'P 1'
#
loop_
_entity.id
_entity.type
_entity.pdbx_description
1 polymer ?
#
loop_
_entity_poly.entity_id
_entity_poly.type
_entity_poly.pdbx_seq_one_letter_code
_entity_poly.pdbx_strand_id
1 'polypeptide(L)' 'MEKPEKSTPVVRLTKPLTIAVGELAEEERRTVSNMTHVLLEEALNARGIFLKSADGWRK' A
#
# COMPACT_ATOMS: atom_id res chain seq x y z
N MET A 1 -26.23 -4.89 -3.43
CA MET A 1 -24.88 -4.53 -3.91
C MET A 1 -23.89 -5.10 -2.91
N GLU A 2 -23.26 -6.22 -3.21
CA GLU A 2 -22.11 -6.69 -2.44
C GLU A 2 -20.99 -5.67 -2.65
N LYS A 3 -20.51 -5.04 -1.57
CA LYS A 3 -19.32 -4.20 -1.64
C LYS A 3 -18.17 -5.14 -1.97
N PRO A 4 -17.40 -4.93 -3.06
CA PRO A 4 -16.23 -5.76 -3.31
C PRO A 4 -15.31 -5.62 -2.09
N GLU A 5 -15.09 -6.73 -1.39
CA GLU A 5 -14.13 -6.78 -0.30
C GLU A 5 -12.78 -6.40 -0.89
N LYS A 6 -12.34 -5.17 -0.60
CA LYS A 6 -10.99 -4.72 -0.92
C LYS A 6 -10.04 -5.59 -0.10
N SER A 7 -9.57 -6.69 -0.69
CA SER A 7 -8.55 -7.54 -0.10
C SER A 7 -7.29 -6.70 0.05
N THR A 8 -7.07 -6.17 1.24
CA THR A 8 -5.88 -5.40 1.55
C THR A 8 -4.77 -6.42 1.81
N PRO A 9 -3.69 -6.44 1.00
CA PRO A 9 -2.62 -7.40 1.19
C PRO A 9 -1.98 -7.22 2.56
N VAL A 10 -1.79 -8.31 3.30
CA VAL A 10 -1.11 -8.28 4.60
C VAL A 10 0.39 -8.17 4.35
N VAL A 11 0.93 -6.97 4.57
CA VAL A 11 2.37 -6.70 4.43
C VAL A 11 3.04 -6.87 5.80
N ARG A 12 4.01 -7.79 5.89
CA ARG A 12 4.86 -7.93 7.08
C ARG A 12 6.13 -7.12 6.90
N LEU A 13 6.27 -6.09 7.72
CA LEU A 13 7.49 -5.27 7.77
C LEU A 13 8.45 -5.82 8.82
N THR A 14 9.75 -5.66 8.59
CA THR A 14 10.76 -5.88 9.64
C THR A 14 10.68 -4.77 10.68
N LYS A 15 11.15 -5.02 11.91
CA LYS A 15 11.13 -4.02 12.99
C LYS A 15 11.71 -2.65 12.58
N PRO A 16 12.87 -2.56 11.89
CA PRO A 16 13.40 -1.27 11.43
C PRO A 16 12.47 -0.55 10.44
N LEU A 17 11.88 -1.29 9.49
CA LEU A 17 10.95 -0.72 8.52
C LEU A 17 9.64 -0.26 9.17
N THR A 18 9.14 -0.98 10.17
CA THR A 18 7.95 -0.55 10.93
C THR A 18 8.17 0.79 11.63
N ILE A 19 9.36 1.01 12.22
CA ILE A 19 9.70 2.29 12.88
C ILE A 19 9.76 3.41 11.85
N ALA A 20 10.56 3.24 10.78
CA ALA A 20 10.73 4.26 9.76
C ALA A 20 9.42 4.63 9.03
N VAL A 21 8.59 3.63 8.70
CA VAL A 21 7.27 3.87 8.09
C VAL A 21 6.31 4.53 9.08
N GLY A 22 6.44 4.25 10.38
CA GLY A 22 5.68 4.90 11.44
C GLY A 22 5.97 6.39 11.54
N GLU A 23 7.25 6.75 11.61
CA GLU A 23 7.72 8.15 11.65
C GLU A 23 7.26 8.91 10.41
N LEU A 24 7.46 8.34 9.21
CA LEU A 24 7.02 8.95 7.95
C LEU A 24 5.49 9.11 7.88
N ALA A 25 4.74 8.13 8.37
CA ALA A 25 3.28 8.22 8.41
C ALA A 25 2.80 9.36 9.32
N GLU A 26 3.48 9.60 10.44
CA GLU A 26 3.20 10.72 11.35
C GLU A 26 3.49 12.08 10.69
N GLU A 27 4.65 12.22 10.06
CA GLU A 27 5.06 13.44 9.33
C GLU A 27 4.04 13.82 8.24
N GLU A 28 3.57 12.82 7.50
CA GLU A 28 2.62 12.98 6.39
C GLU A 28 1.15 12.98 6.83
N ARG A 29 0.86 12.88 8.14
CA ARG A 29 -0.50 12.78 8.73
C ARG A 29 -1.34 11.66 8.10
N ARG A 30 -0.72 10.51 7.86
CA ARG A 30 -1.33 9.31 7.28
C ARG A 30 -1.31 8.16 8.28
N THR A 31 -2.08 7.11 8.00
CA THR A 31 -1.97 5.87 8.76
C THR A 31 -0.78 5.06 8.26
N VAL A 32 -0.15 4.28 9.15
CA VAL A 32 0.93 3.33 8.80
C VAL A 32 0.52 2.42 7.64
N SER A 33 -0.72 1.93 7.64
CA SER A 33 -1.27 1.08 6.57
C SER A 33 -1.34 1.81 5.24
N ASN A 34 -1.84 3.06 5.22
CA ASN A 34 -1.88 3.87 4.00
C ASN A 34 -0.47 4.18 3.49
N MET A 35 0.46 4.56 4.38
CA MET A 35 1.84 4.84 4.00
C MET A 35 2.54 3.60 3.44
N THR A 36 2.35 2.44 4.07
CA THR A 36 2.88 1.16 3.59
C THR A 36 2.35 0.84 2.19
N HIS A 37 1.07 1.11 1.92
CA HIS A 37 0.47 0.89 0.60
C HIS A 37 1.09 1.80 -0.46
N VAL A 38 1.22 3.10 -0.18
CA VAL A 38 1.82 4.09 -1.09
C VAL A 38 3.26 3.69 -1.43
N LEU A 39 4.08 3.41 -0.43
CA LEU A 39 5.49 3.03 -0.64
C LEU A 39 5.63 1.72 -1.43
N LEU A 40 4.75 0.75 -1.17
CA LEU A 40 4.72 -0.50 -1.91
C LEU A 40 4.31 -0.29 -3.38
N GLU A 41 3.30 0.53 -3.62
CA GLU A 41 2.84 0.87 -4.97
C GLU A 41 3.94 1.57 -5.76
N GLU A 42 4.60 2.58 -5.18
CA GLU A 42 5.73 3.27 -5.82
C GLU A 42 6.89 2.32 -6.14
N ALA A 43 7.27 1.44 -5.19
CA ALA A 43 8.37 0.49 -5.37
C ALA A 43 8.08 -0.55 -6.46
N LEU A 44 6.82 -0.98 -6.59
CA LEU A 44 6.39 -1.92 -7.63
C LEU A 44 6.30 -1.20 -8.99
N ASN A 45 5.73 -0.01 -9.04
CA ASN A 45 5.64 0.80 -10.25
C ASN A 45 7.03 1.11 -10.82
N ALA A 46 8.02 1.41 -9.99
CA ALA A 46 9.42 1.59 -10.38
C ALA A 46 10.04 0.36 -11.05
N ARG A 47 9.47 -0.83 -10.83
CA ARG A 47 9.86 -2.10 -11.47
C ARG A 47 8.96 -2.50 -12.63
N GLY A 48 8.03 -1.64 -13.05
CA GLY A 48 7.02 -1.93 -14.06
C GLY A 48 5.94 -2.91 -13.59
N ILE A 49 5.81 -3.13 -12.27
CA ILE A 49 4.80 -3.99 -11.67
C ILE A 49 3.67 -3.11 -11.15
N PHE A 50 2.50 -3.19 -11.74
CA PHE A 50 1.36 -2.37 -11.34
C PHE A 50 0.43 -3.18 -10.43
N LEU A 51 0.27 -2.73 -9.19
CA LEU A 51 -0.82 -3.20 -8.33
C LEU A 51 -2.12 -2.69 -8.95
N LYS A 52 -2.77 -3.50 -9.80
CA LYS A 52 -4.01 -3.11 -10.49
C LYS A 52 -5.00 -2.45 -9.51
N SER A 53 -5.38 -1.21 -9.77
CA SER A 53 -6.64 -0.67 -9.27
C SER A 53 -7.81 -1.39 -9.99
N ALA A 54 -8.94 -1.53 -9.29
CA ALA A 54 -10.08 -2.35 -9.70
C ALA A 54 -10.75 -1.95 -11.04
N ASP A 55 -10.29 -0.90 -11.72
CA ASP A 55 -10.83 -0.48 -13.02
C ASP A 55 -10.18 -1.19 -14.22
N GLY A 56 -9.08 -1.92 -14.02
CA GLY A 56 -8.29 -2.58 -15.08
C GLY A 56 -8.69 -4.02 -15.47
N TRP A 57 -9.96 -4.40 -15.24
CA TRP A 57 -10.54 -5.69 -15.67
C TRP A 57 -11.87 -5.52 -16.45
N ARG A 58 -12.20 -4.31 -16.96
CA ARG A 58 -13.26 -4.18 -17.96
C ARG A 58 -12.78 -4.71 -19.31
N LYS A 59 -13.15 -5.94 -19.62
CA LYS A 59 -13.53 -6.35 -20.98
C LYS A 59 -15.03 -6.50 -21.01
#